data_AF-A0AAV9ILA8-F1
#
_entry.id   AF-A0AAV9ILA8-F1
#
_cell.length_a   1.000
_cell.length_b   1.000
_cell.length_c   1.000
_cell.angle_alpha   90.00
_cell.angle_beta   90.00
_cell.angle_gamma   90.00
#
_symmetry.space_group_name_H-M   'P 1'
#
loop_
_entity.id
_entity.type
_entity.pdbx_description
1 polymer ?
#
loop_
_entity_poly.entity_id
_entity_poly.type
_entity_poly.pdbx_seq_one_letter_code
_entity_poly.pdbx_strand_id
1 'polypeptide(L)'
;MFSLKFVAPWNLLHKKSWSCSVGLSLRKTCSLRWYSHRYFTSSRLRLHPEDCERGESVFTISKYFMKLRNPGGFKLPPVIPANLQDLQRAVSLLGHRTQGYLTAPRVIELIQLVGAYPLDKETAQQWKGALELYQKKKGAGVVNMDDGELPNTRPSRFLVYREGQVVGSVLYSKFMDVIAVPQKDEDVSRVFRILGLFRERGFLLDEEAEKLKNLIGYIPRNSREAKRVSNALKRLVHARVIYERLPPVIPEEPQTILQLAELLYKVERYGTAGEQGDAYIKNALKGFPRNENVAKWWYKRLLTIYYTRQRRKEAEERRKYLEDIREEKKERRKQRLVSIFNESCEIGKHMTNAWDEFSN
;
A
#
# COMPACT_ATOMS: atom_id res chain seq x y z
N MET A 1 -57.55 19.93 42.31
CA MET A 1 -57.56 19.57 40.88
C MET A 1 -56.33 18.73 40.57
N PHE A 2 -56.58 17.56 39.96
CA PHE A 2 -55.65 16.56 39.39
C PHE A 2 -54.63 15.84 40.29
N SER A 3 -55.05 14.61 40.64
CA SER A 3 -54.25 13.43 40.97
C SER A 3 -53.54 12.91 39.73
N LEU A 4 -52.34 12.33 39.87
CA LEU A 4 -51.96 11.15 39.09
C LEU A 4 -51.06 10.23 39.92
N LYS A 5 -51.50 8.97 39.94
CA LYS A 5 -51.11 7.88 40.84
C LYS A 5 -50.08 6.98 40.20
N PHE A 6 -49.27 6.37 41.07
CA PHE A 6 -48.65 5.06 40.88
C PHE A 6 -49.70 4.00 40.53
N VAL A 7 -49.44 3.17 39.51
CA VAL A 7 -49.99 1.82 39.34
C VAL A 7 -48.96 0.95 38.59
N ALA A 8 -48.41 -0.05 39.27
CA ALA A 8 -48.11 -1.36 38.66
C ALA A 8 -49.39 -2.22 38.80
N PRO A 9 -49.65 -3.28 37.99
CA PRO A 9 -49.05 -4.59 38.31
C PRO A 9 -48.99 -5.63 37.16
N TRP A 10 -48.46 -6.81 37.54
CA TRP A 10 -48.43 -8.10 36.85
C TRP A 10 -49.76 -8.63 36.28
N ASN A 11 -49.67 -9.39 35.17
CA ASN A 11 -50.03 -10.84 35.02
C ASN A 11 -50.56 -11.15 33.60
N LEU A 12 -50.03 -12.20 32.96
CA LEU A 12 -50.79 -13.35 32.40
C LEU A 12 -49.98 -14.16 31.36
N LEU A 13 -49.66 -15.39 31.79
CA LEU A 13 -49.73 -16.66 31.04
C LEU A 13 -50.04 -16.61 29.53
N HIS A 14 -49.14 -17.19 28.73
CA HIS A 14 -49.58 -18.17 27.72
C HIS A 14 -48.48 -19.20 27.42
N LYS A 15 -48.77 -20.45 27.78
CA LYS A 15 -48.11 -21.67 27.31
C LYS A 15 -48.30 -21.78 25.79
N LYS A 16 -47.23 -22.03 25.03
CA LYS A 16 -47.28 -22.83 23.80
C LYS A 16 -46.06 -23.74 23.72
N SER A 17 -46.33 -25.01 24.02
CA SER A 17 -45.50 -26.18 23.70
C SER A 17 -45.53 -26.41 22.19
N TRP A 18 -44.38 -26.34 21.52
CA TRP A 18 -44.20 -26.94 20.20
C TRP A 18 -43.11 -28.01 20.33
N SER A 19 -43.58 -29.25 20.33
CA SER A 19 -42.79 -30.44 20.07
C SER A 19 -42.20 -30.36 18.66
N CYS A 20 -40.90 -30.57 18.53
CA CYS A 20 -40.28 -30.92 17.25
C CYS A 20 -39.81 -32.36 17.36
N SER A 21 -40.60 -33.23 16.74
CA SER A 21 -40.26 -34.59 16.37
C SER A 21 -39.05 -34.60 15.42
N VAL A 22 -38.10 -35.46 15.75
CA VAL A 22 -36.97 -35.82 14.90
C VAL A 22 -37.50 -36.66 13.75
N GLY A 23 -37.52 -36.08 12.55
CA GLY A 23 -37.88 -36.76 11.31
C GLY A 23 -36.74 -36.65 10.30
N LEU A 24 -36.05 -37.77 10.08
CA LEU A 24 -35.10 -37.99 9.00
C LEU A 24 -35.75 -37.71 7.63
N SER A 25 -35.11 -36.89 6.80
CA SER A 25 -35.41 -36.80 5.37
C SER A 25 -34.18 -36.37 4.58
N LEU A 26 -33.67 -37.35 3.81
CA LEU A 26 -32.70 -37.16 2.74
C LEU A 26 -33.24 -36.21 1.68
N ARG A 27 -32.65 -35.01 1.55
CA ARG A 27 -32.58 -34.30 0.27
C ARG A 27 -31.25 -33.56 0.13
N LYS A 28 -30.51 -33.93 -0.92
CA LYS A 28 -29.35 -33.22 -1.45
C LYS A 28 -29.74 -31.78 -1.75
N THR A 29 -29.31 -30.85 -0.91
CA THR A 29 -29.39 -29.42 -1.19
C THR A 29 -28.10 -28.96 -1.87
N CYS A 30 -28.27 -28.48 -3.10
CA CYS A 30 -27.26 -27.79 -3.87
C CYS A 30 -26.66 -26.65 -3.06
N SER A 31 -25.33 -26.61 -3.00
CA SER A 31 -24.56 -25.55 -2.39
C SER A 31 -24.65 -24.26 -3.23
N LEU A 32 -25.73 -23.49 -3.04
CA LEU A 32 -25.77 -22.06 -3.38
C LEU A 32 -24.95 -21.31 -2.33
N ARG A 33 -23.63 -21.28 -2.55
CA ARG A 33 -22.69 -20.50 -1.73
C ARG A 33 -22.82 -19.04 -2.15
N TRP A 34 -23.79 -18.34 -1.54
CA TRP A 34 -23.95 -16.91 -1.68
C TRP A 34 -22.66 -16.19 -1.22
N TYR A 35 -22.08 -15.41 -2.13
CA TYR A 35 -21.08 -14.40 -1.80
C TYR A 35 -21.80 -13.28 -1.02
N SER A 36 -21.81 -13.38 0.31
CA SER A 36 -22.07 -12.22 1.14
C SER A 36 -20.84 -11.32 1.10
N HIS A 37 -20.94 -10.23 0.34
CA HIS A 37 -20.08 -9.07 0.57
C HIS A 37 -20.29 -8.65 2.03
N ARG A 38 -19.29 -8.87 2.87
CA ARG A 38 -19.20 -8.22 4.18
C ARG A 38 -19.23 -6.71 3.93
N TYR A 39 -20.41 -6.13 4.09
CA TYR A 39 -20.54 -4.72 4.36
C TYR A 39 -19.75 -4.45 5.64
N PHE A 40 -18.62 -3.76 5.48
CA PHE A 40 -17.95 -3.10 6.58
C PHE A 40 -18.90 -1.99 7.03
N THR A 41 -19.77 -2.29 7.99
CA THR A 41 -20.54 -1.27 8.69
C THR A 41 -19.52 -0.39 9.38
N SER A 42 -19.32 0.81 8.84
CA SER A 42 -18.52 1.85 9.47
C SER A 42 -19.25 2.28 10.74
N SER A 43 -18.87 1.70 11.87
CA SER A 43 -19.15 2.26 13.17
C SER A 43 -18.64 3.71 13.16
N ARG A 44 -19.56 4.67 13.29
CA ARG A 44 -19.23 6.09 13.51
C ARG A 44 -18.48 6.18 14.85
N LEU A 45 -17.15 6.16 14.81
CA LEU A 45 -16.32 6.67 15.89
C LEU A 45 -16.49 8.19 15.91
N ARG A 46 -17.42 8.67 16.73
CA ARG A 46 -17.38 10.04 17.25
C ARG A 46 -16.22 10.07 18.23
N LEU A 47 -15.07 10.59 17.78
CA LEU A 47 -13.98 10.93 18.69
C LEU A 47 -14.36 12.26 19.34
N HIS A 48 -14.71 12.20 20.63
CA HIS A 48 -14.82 13.37 21.48
C HIS A 48 -13.39 13.90 21.76
N PRO A 49 -13.13 15.22 21.70
CA PRO A 49 -11.79 15.77 21.87
C PRO A 49 -11.25 15.74 23.31
N GLU A 50 -12.01 15.30 24.31
CA GLU A 50 -11.69 15.57 25.73
C GLU A 50 -11.13 14.39 26.54
N ASP A 51 -10.95 13.21 25.94
CA ASP A 51 -10.44 12.02 26.67
C ASP A 51 -8.91 11.80 26.55
N CYS A 52 -8.13 12.84 26.30
CA CYS A 52 -6.67 12.77 26.15
C CYS A 52 -5.90 13.08 27.44
N GLU A 53 -6.29 12.52 28.59
CA GLU A 53 -5.40 12.50 29.75
C GLU A 53 -5.50 11.17 30.51
N ARG A 54 -4.34 10.53 30.68
CA ARG A 54 -4.04 9.33 31.48
C ARG A 54 -4.41 7.98 30.87
N GLY A 55 -3.37 7.31 30.38
CA GLY A 55 -3.38 5.88 30.14
C GLY A 55 -2.25 5.49 29.20
N GLU A 56 -1.07 5.21 29.78
CA GLU A 56 0.09 4.67 29.08
C GLU A 56 -0.29 3.39 28.32
N SER A 57 -0.59 3.54 27.05
CA SER A 57 -0.74 2.41 26.15
C SER A 57 0.66 1.98 25.73
N VAL A 58 1.20 1.00 26.46
CA VAL A 58 2.30 0.14 26.01
C VAL A 58 1.79 -0.62 24.78
N PHE A 59 1.77 0.06 23.64
CA PHE A 59 1.65 -0.60 22.35
C PHE A 59 2.90 -1.44 22.18
N THR A 60 2.73 -2.75 22.34
CA THR A 60 3.72 -3.76 21.98
C THR A 60 3.94 -3.71 20.46
N ILE A 61 4.82 -2.78 20.05
CA ILE A 61 5.51 -2.75 18.75
C ILE A 61 6.22 -4.10 18.47
N SER A 62 6.39 -4.93 19.49
CA SER A 62 7.00 -6.27 19.48
C SER A 62 6.30 -7.28 18.56
N LYS A 63 5.01 -7.13 18.23
CA LYS A 63 4.28 -8.14 17.42
C LYS A 63 4.38 -7.92 15.91
N TYR A 64 4.76 -6.72 15.45
CA TYR A 64 4.98 -6.42 14.04
C TYR A 64 6.47 -6.36 13.65
N PHE A 65 7.38 -6.52 14.62
CA PHE A 65 8.83 -6.60 14.40
C PHE A 65 9.34 -8.02 14.08
N MET A 66 8.52 -9.07 14.14
CA MET A 66 8.96 -10.46 13.95
C MET A 66 9.27 -10.86 12.48
N LYS A 67 9.43 -9.91 11.56
CA LYS A 67 9.97 -10.16 10.20
C LYS A 67 11.03 -9.13 9.77
N LEU A 68 11.63 -8.40 10.71
CA LEU A 68 12.94 -7.78 10.46
C LEU A 68 13.97 -8.90 10.59
N ARG A 69 14.32 -9.54 9.47
CA ARG A 69 15.56 -9.26 8.72
C ARG A 69 16.76 -9.35 9.67
N ASN A 70 17.39 -10.54 9.64
CA ASN A 70 18.60 -10.95 10.33
C ASN A 70 19.41 -9.78 10.95
N PRO A 71 19.51 -9.69 12.29
CA PRO A 71 20.36 -8.69 12.94
C PRO A 71 21.86 -8.88 12.62
N GLY A 72 22.26 -10.03 12.08
CA GLY A 72 23.64 -10.34 11.68
C GLY A 72 24.02 -9.93 10.24
N GLY A 73 23.19 -9.16 9.54
CA GLY A 73 23.41 -8.84 8.13
C GLY A 73 23.16 -10.03 7.20
N PHE A 74 23.17 -9.78 5.90
CA PHE A 74 23.08 -10.86 4.90
C PHE A 74 24.48 -11.41 4.64
N LYS A 75 24.72 -12.69 4.94
CA LYS A 75 25.97 -13.37 4.55
C LYS A 75 26.03 -13.45 3.02
N LEU A 76 27.19 -13.15 2.45
CA LEU A 76 27.43 -13.30 1.01
C LEU A 76 27.74 -14.77 0.67
N PRO A 77 27.37 -15.24 -0.54
CA PRO A 77 27.85 -16.53 -1.04
C PRO A 77 29.37 -16.50 -1.28
N PRO A 78 30.03 -17.67 -1.37
CA PRO A 78 31.48 -17.77 -1.62
C PRO A 78 31.93 -17.07 -2.91
N VAL A 79 31.14 -17.18 -3.98
CA VAL A 79 31.40 -16.52 -5.26
C VAL A 79 30.22 -15.62 -5.62
N ILE A 80 30.53 -14.40 -6.07
CA ILE A 80 29.53 -13.44 -6.55
C ILE A 80 29.67 -13.34 -8.07
N PRO A 81 28.63 -13.68 -8.85
CA PRO A 81 28.69 -13.56 -10.30
C PRO A 81 29.00 -12.13 -10.75
N ALA A 82 29.97 -11.97 -11.66
CA ALA A 82 30.35 -10.67 -12.21
C ALA A 82 29.30 -10.12 -13.19
N ASN A 83 28.75 -11.00 -14.04
CA ASN A 83 27.75 -10.68 -15.05
C ASN A 83 26.36 -10.49 -14.42
N LEU A 84 25.60 -9.51 -14.92
CA LEU A 84 24.28 -9.18 -14.40
C LEU A 84 23.24 -10.30 -14.68
N GLN A 85 23.34 -10.97 -15.82
CA GLN A 85 22.45 -12.08 -16.18
C GLN A 85 22.66 -13.27 -15.24
N ASP A 86 23.92 -13.64 -15.00
CA ASP A 86 24.31 -14.71 -14.08
C ASP A 86 23.88 -14.40 -12.64
N LEU A 87 23.98 -13.13 -12.23
CA LEU A 87 23.50 -12.65 -10.94
C LEU A 87 21.98 -12.82 -10.80
N GLN A 88 21.21 -12.42 -11.82
CA GLN A 88 19.75 -12.63 -11.84
C GLN A 88 19.38 -14.11 -11.80
N ARG A 89 20.14 -14.94 -12.53
CA ARG A 89 19.94 -16.38 -12.58
C ARG A 89 20.21 -17.03 -11.22
N ALA A 90 21.30 -16.64 -10.55
CA ALA A 90 21.62 -17.09 -9.19
C ALA A 90 20.53 -16.69 -8.19
N VAL A 91 20.03 -15.45 -8.23
CA VAL A 91 18.93 -14.98 -7.37
C VAL A 91 17.66 -15.80 -7.58
N SER A 92 17.34 -16.16 -8.83
CA SER A 92 16.19 -17.01 -9.17
C SER A 92 16.33 -18.43 -8.62
N LEU A 93 17.49 -19.07 -8.82
CA LEU A 93 17.78 -20.41 -8.32
C LEU A 93 17.76 -20.47 -6.78
N LEU A 94 18.34 -19.47 -6.10
CA LEU A 94 18.24 -19.33 -4.65
C LEU A 94 16.79 -19.13 -4.20
N GLY A 95 16.00 -18.35 -4.95
CA GLY A 95 14.56 -18.23 -4.74
C GLY A 95 13.84 -19.57 -4.77
N HIS A 96 14.11 -20.42 -5.76
CA HIS A 96 13.57 -21.77 -5.80
C HIS A 96 14.06 -22.63 -4.63
N ARG A 97 15.33 -22.52 -4.26
CA ARG A 97 15.90 -23.23 -3.10
C ARG A 97 15.24 -22.87 -1.77
N THR A 98 14.85 -21.61 -1.56
CA THR A 98 14.11 -21.21 -0.34
C THR A 98 12.74 -21.88 -0.23
N GLN A 99 12.13 -22.23 -1.37
CA GLN A 99 10.83 -22.88 -1.42
C GLN A 99 10.94 -24.41 -1.25
N GLY A 100 11.98 -25.04 -1.80
CA GLY A 100 12.20 -26.49 -1.72
C GLY A 100 13.58 -26.93 -2.22
N TYR A 101 13.77 -28.24 -2.39
CA TYR A 101 15.01 -28.78 -2.98
C TYR A 101 15.04 -28.55 -4.49
N LEU A 102 16.23 -28.30 -5.02
CA LEU A 102 16.46 -28.13 -6.46
C LEU A 102 16.71 -29.48 -7.12
N THR A 103 16.37 -29.60 -8.41
CA THR A 103 16.75 -30.76 -9.22
C THR A 103 18.27 -30.78 -9.44
N ALA A 104 18.87 -31.97 -9.58
CA ALA A 104 20.31 -32.15 -9.77
C ALA A 104 20.96 -31.19 -10.80
N PRO A 105 20.43 -30.98 -12.02
CA PRO A 105 21.04 -30.04 -12.97
C PRO A 105 21.05 -28.59 -12.45
N ARG A 106 20.00 -28.17 -11.72
CA ARG A 106 19.91 -26.83 -11.14
C ARG A 106 20.82 -26.66 -9.91
N VAL A 107 21.11 -27.75 -9.20
CA VAL A 107 22.10 -27.75 -8.11
C VAL A 107 23.48 -27.49 -8.69
N ILE A 108 23.87 -28.20 -9.76
CA ILE A 108 25.15 -28.00 -10.44
C ILE A 108 25.26 -26.58 -10.97
N GLU A 109 24.22 -26.07 -11.65
CA GLU A 109 24.16 -24.70 -12.15
C GLU A 109 24.33 -23.67 -11.01
N LEU A 110 23.65 -23.88 -9.88
CA LEU A 110 23.78 -22.98 -8.73
C LEU A 110 25.21 -23.01 -8.16
N ILE A 111 25.81 -24.19 -8.00
CA ILE A 111 27.20 -24.32 -7.51
C ILE A 111 28.19 -23.63 -8.44
N GLN A 112 28.01 -23.73 -9.76
CA GLN A 112 28.85 -23.03 -10.73
C GLN A 112 28.75 -21.50 -10.60
N LEU A 113 27.56 -20.98 -10.31
CA LEU A 113 27.32 -19.54 -10.19
C LEU A 113 27.79 -18.94 -8.85
N VAL A 114 27.49 -19.57 -7.72
CA VAL A 114 27.77 -19.04 -6.37
C VAL A 114 28.87 -19.78 -5.60
N GLY A 115 29.48 -20.79 -6.21
CA GLY A 115 30.63 -21.54 -5.67
C GLY A 115 30.26 -22.65 -4.68
N ALA A 116 29.04 -22.66 -4.14
CA ALA A 116 28.58 -23.68 -3.21
C ALA A 116 27.07 -23.83 -3.22
N TYR A 117 26.58 -24.99 -2.74
CA TYR A 117 25.16 -25.22 -2.54
C TYR A 117 24.76 -24.90 -1.09
N PRO A 118 23.74 -24.07 -0.84
CA PRO A 118 23.28 -23.79 0.52
C PRO A 118 22.53 -25.00 1.08
N LEU A 119 23.08 -25.57 2.16
CA LEU A 119 22.49 -26.72 2.86
C LEU A 119 21.13 -26.37 3.47
N ASP A 120 21.00 -25.18 4.06
CA ASP A 120 19.79 -24.72 4.73
C ASP A 120 18.99 -23.69 3.93
N LYS A 121 17.67 -23.65 4.17
CA LYS A 121 16.77 -22.65 3.57
C LYS A 121 17.13 -21.23 4.00
N GLU A 122 17.55 -21.06 5.26
CA GLU A 122 17.92 -19.77 5.83
C GLU A 122 19.16 -19.20 5.14
N THR A 123 20.19 -20.02 4.93
CA THR A 123 21.41 -19.65 4.20
C THR A 123 21.10 -19.25 2.76
N ALA A 124 20.23 -20.01 2.07
CA ALA A 124 19.78 -19.65 0.73
C ALA A 124 19.06 -18.29 0.70
N GLN A 125 18.24 -17.99 1.71
CA GLN A 125 17.54 -16.72 1.83
C GLN A 125 18.49 -15.56 2.15
N GLN A 126 19.50 -15.80 2.99
CA GLN A 126 20.56 -14.84 3.28
C GLN A 126 21.32 -14.46 2.00
N TRP A 127 21.80 -15.47 1.26
CA TRP A 127 22.53 -15.25 0.02
C TRP A 127 21.68 -14.54 -1.03
N LYS A 128 20.41 -14.91 -1.16
CA LYS A 128 19.48 -14.24 -2.08
C LYS A 128 19.36 -12.75 -1.76
N GLY A 129 19.12 -12.41 -0.48
CA GLY A 129 19.01 -11.02 -0.04
C GLY A 129 20.31 -10.23 -0.26
N ALA A 130 21.47 -10.85 -0.02
CA ALA A 130 22.76 -10.24 -0.26
C ALA A 130 22.99 -9.91 -1.74
N LEU A 131 22.69 -10.86 -2.64
CA LEU A 131 22.86 -10.68 -4.09
C LEU A 131 21.87 -9.65 -4.66
N GLU A 132 20.63 -9.58 -4.17
CA GLU A 132 19.67 -8.53 -4.56
C GLU A 132 20.14 -7.13 -4.16
N LEU A 133 20.74 -6.97 -2.97
CA LEU A 133 21.35 -5.72 -2.54
C LEU A 133 22.56 -5.36 -3.39
N TYR A 134 23.40 -6.34 -3.72
CA TYR A 134 24.55 -6.15 -4.61
C TYR A 134 24.12 -5.71 -6.02
N GLN A 135 23.06 -6.32 -6.56
CA GLN A 135 22.48 -5.95 -7.85
C GLN A 135 21.99 -4.49 -7.86
N LYS A 136 21.29 -4.06 -6.80
CA LYS A 136 20.83 -2.68 -6.66
C LYS A 136 22.00 -1.70 -6.58
N LYS A 137 23.06 -2.05 -5.84
CA LYS A 137 24.25 -1.20 -5.71
C LYS A 137 25.00 -1.05 -7.04
N LYS A 138 25.18 -2.13 -7.80
CA LYS A 138 25.78 -2.08 -9.16
C LYS A 138 24.91 -1.27 -10.13
N GLY A 139 23.58 -1.40 -10.06
CA GLY A 139 22.66 -0.62 -10.89
C GLY A 139 22.65 0.87 -10.55
N ALA A 140 22.82 1.23 -9.28
CA ALA A 140 22.92 2.62 -8.83
C ALA A 140 24.29 3.26 -9.14
N GLY A 141 25.36 2.47 -9.15
CA GLY A 141 26.74 2.96 -9.33
C GLY A 141 27.18 3.29 -10.76
N VAL A 142 26.28 3.24 -11.76
CA VAL A 142 26.58 3.62 -13.17
C VAL A 142 25.83 4.88 -13.58
N VAL A 143 24.99 5.44 -12.73
CA VAL A 143 24.41 6.76 -12.97
C VAL A 143 25.30 7.78 -12.28
N ASN A 144 26.34 8.24 -12.98
CA ASN A 144 26.92 9.55 -12.71
C ASN A 144 25.78 10.55 -12.87
N MET A 145 25.22 11.00 -11.75
CA MET A 145 24.19 12.02 -11.72
C MET A 145 24.84 13.37 -11.98
N ASP A 146 24.80 13.79 -13.23
CA ASP A 146 24.61 15.20 -13.57
C ASP A 146 23.17 15.56 -13.14
N ASP A 147 23.02 16.65 -12.38
CA ASP A 147 21.78 17.12 -11.74
C ASP A 147 20.73 17.70 -12.72
N GLY A 148 20.54 17.06 -13.87
CA GLY A 148 19.62 17.48 -14.92
C GLY A 148 18.33 16.66 -14.95
N GLU A 149 17.27 17.21 -14.37
CA GLU A 149 15.85 16.92 -14.66
C GLU A 149 15.45 15.45 -14.87
N LEU A 150 14.88 14.84 -13.82
CA LEU A 150 14.10 13.61 -13.96
C LEU A 150 12.96 13.83 -14.98
N PRO A 151 12.97 13.17 -16.15
CA PRO A 151 11.88 13.30 -17.08
C PRO A 151 10.63 12.74 -16.41
N ASN A 152 9.58 13.56 -16.41
CA ASN A 152 8.24 13.28 -15.91
C ASN A 152 7.54 12.24 -16.81
N THR A 153 8.19 11.09 -16.98
CA THR A 153 7.77 10.01 -17.82
C THR A 153 6.66 9.29 -17.07
N ARG A 154 5.42 9.60 -17.45
CA ARG A 154 4.25 8.75 -17.16
C ARG A 154 4.67 7.30 -17.33
N PRO A 155 4.41 6.40 -16.36
CA PRO A 155 4.74 5.00 -16.53
C PRO A 155 4.07 4.49 -17.79
N SER A 156 4.88 4.07 -18.76
CA SER A 156 4.45 3.34 -19.94
C SER A 156 3.49 2.25 -19.50
N ARG A 157 2.42 2.05 -20.27
CA ARG A 157 1.32 1.07 -20.10
C ARG A 157 1.77 -0.36 -19.72
N PHE A 158 3.07 -0.65 -19.77
CA PHE A 158 3.71 -1.94 -19.51
C PHE A 158 4.21 -2.20 -18.08
N LEU A 159 4.26 -1.21 -17.18
CA LEU A 159 5.06 -1.36 -15.93
C LEU A 159 4.35 -1.92 -14.68
N VAL A 160 3.04 -2.22 -14.72
CA VAL A 160 2.31 -2.72 -13.52
C VAL A 160 2.23 -4.26 -13.43
N TYR A 161 2.99 -4.99 -14.25
CA TYR A 161 3.11 -6.45 -14.14
C TYR A 161 4.53 -6.97 -13.83
N ARG A 162 5.42 -6.13 -13.31
CA ARG A 162 6.70 -6.63 -12.82
C ARG A 162 6.54 -7.21 -11.41
N GLU A 163 6.75 -8.53 -11.35
CA GLU A 163 7.14 -9.32 -10.18
C GLU A 163 6.02 -9.92 -9.31
N GLY A 164 5.45 -11.04 -9.78
CA GLY A 164 4.78 -11.99 -8.90
C GLY A 164 3.99 -13.09 -9.62
N GLN A 165 4.58 -14.28 -9.74
CA GLN A 165 3.97 -15.58 -10.15
C GLN A 165 3.83 -15.86 -11.66
N VAL A 166 4.98 -16.06 -12.28
CA VAL A 166 5.15 -16.74 -13.58
C VAL A 166 5.19 -18.26 -13.36
N VAL A 167 4.02 -18.89 -13.23
CA VAL A 167 3.87 -20.33 -13.57
C VAL A 167 2.61 -20.58 -14.42
N GLY A 168 1.78 -19.56 -14.68
CA GLY A 168 0.64 -19.66 -15.59
C GLY A 168 0.65 -18.71 -16.80
N SER A 169 1.65 -17.82 -16.91
CA SER A 169 1.56 -16.55 -17.67
C SER A 169 1.39 -16.67 -19.19
N VAL A 170 1.87 -17.74 -19.82
CA VAL A 170 1.94 -17.80 -21.30
C VAL A 170 0.56 -17.83 -21.97
N LEU A 171 -0.43 -18.47 -21.35
CA LEU A 171 -1.79 -18.53 -21.91
C LEU A 171 -2.69 -17.37 -21.46
N TYR A 172 -2.32 -16.65 -20.41
CA TYR A 172 -3.09 -15.49 -19.93
C TYR A 172 -2.72 -14.22 -20.68
N SER A 173 -1.48 -14.05 -21.14
CA SER A 173 -1.08 -12.90 -21.96
C SER A 173 -1.94 -12.79 -23.21
N LYS A 174 -2.23 -13.92 -23.88
CA LYS A 174 -3.04 -13.96 -25.10
C LYS A 174 -4.38 -13.23 -24.97
N PHE A 175 -5.04 -13.30 -23.81
CA PHE A 175 -6.34 -12.65 -23.64
C PHE A 175 -6.24 -11.20 -23.19
N MET A 176 -5.15 -10.80 -22.54
CA MET A 176 -4.99 -9.43 -22.02
C MET A 176 -4.96 -8.40 -23.15
N ASP A 177 -4.43 -8.76 -24.32
CA ASP A 177 -4.31 -7.86 -25.47
C ASP A 177 -5.56 -7.86 -26.37
N VAL A 178 -6.42 -8.88 -26.24
CA VAL A 178 -7.59 -9.08 -27.12
C VAL A 178 -8.88 -8.58 -26.48
N ILE A 179 -9.00 -8.68 -25.15
CA ILE A 179 -10.25 -8.32 -24.47
C ILE A 179 -10.28 -6.85 -24.06
N ALA A 180 -11.35 -6.16 -24.40
CA ALA A 180 -11.63 -4.83 -23.88
C ALA A 180 -12.25 -4.91 -22.47
N VAL A 181 -11.93 -3.92 -21.62
CA VAL A 181 -12.58 -3.78 -20.31
C VAL A 181 -13.79 -2.85 -20.47
N PRO A 182 -15.03 -3.31 -20.20
CA PRO A 182 -16.22 -2.47 -20.31
C PRO A 182 -16.13 -1.26 -19.38
N GLN A 183 -16.48 -0.06 -19.84
CA GLN A 183 -16.33 1.17 -19.04
C GLN A 183 -17.24 1.20 -17.80
N LYS A 184 -18.49 0.73 -17.93
CA LYS A 184 -19.48 0.69 -16.84
C LYS A 184 -19.33 -0.57 -15.99
N ASP A 185 -19.51 -0.46 -14.67
CA ASP A 185 -19.42 -1.62 -13.76
C ASP A 185 -20.59 -2.60 -13.92
N GLU A 186 -21.74 -2.10 -14.37
CA GLU A 186 -22.91 -2.92 -14.72
C GLU A 186 -22.58 -3.87 -15.88
N ASP A 187 -21.90 -3.36 -16.90
CA ASP A 187 -21.48 -4.16 -18.05
C ASP A 187 -20.41 -5.18 -17.66
N VAL A 188 -19.47 -4.82 -16.80
CA VAL A 188 -18.51 -5.77 -16.22
C VAL A 188 -19.25 -6.91 -15.51
N SER A 189 -20.24 -6.57 -14.68
CA SER A 189 -21.05 -7.56 -13.95
C SER A 189 -21.88 -8.44 -14.90
N ARG A 190 -22.42 -7.85 -15.96
CA ARG A 190 -23.17 -8.56 -17.02
C ARG A 190 -22.28 -9.54 -17.77
N VAL A 191 -21.06 -9.14 -18.15
CA VAL A 191 -20.08 -10.01 -18.80
C VAL A 191 -19.70 -11.19 -17.90
N PHE A 192 -19.43 -10.94 -16.61
CA PHE A 192 -19.14 -12.03 -15.67
C PHE A 192 -20.31 -13.00 -15.52
N ARG A 193 -21.55 -12.51 -15.54
CA ARG A 193 -22.76 -13.33 -15.50
C ARG A 193 -22.86 -14.22 -16.74
N ILE A 194 -22.71 -13.66 -17.94
CA ILE A 194 -22.78 -14.43 -19.20
C ILE A 194 -21.68 -15.49 -19.25
N LEU A 195 -20.43 -15.13 -18.92
CA LEU A 195 -19.31 -16.08 -18.87
C LEU A 195 -19.54 -17.19 -17.83
N GLY A 196 -20.20 -16.88 -16.71
CA GLY A 196 -20.60 -17.84 -15.70
C GLY A 196 -21.62 -18.85 -16.23
N LEU A 197 -22.70 -18.35 -16.86
CA LEU A 197 -23.75 -19.17 -17.46
C LEU A 197 -23.20 -20.06 -18.58
N PHE A 198 -22.34 -19.53 -19.46
CA PHE A 198 -21.70 -20.31 -20.51
C PHE A 198 -20.85 -21.45 -19.93
N ARG A 199 -20.14 -21.20 -18.83
CA ARG A 199 -19.31 -22.23 -18.18
C ARG A 199 -20.16 -23.38 -17.61
N GLU A 200 -21.36 -23.07 -17.15
CA GLU A 200 -22.29 -24.04 -16.56
C GLU A 200 -23.07 -24.81 -17.64
N ARG A 201 -23.54 -24.12 -18.69
CA ARG A 201 -24.35 -24.69 -19.79
C ARG A 201 -23.51 -25.39 -20.85
N GLY A 202 -22.28 -24.94 -21.08
CA GLY A 202 -21.41 -25.43 -22.16
C GLY A 202 -21.67 -24.81 -23.53
N PHE A 203 -22.71 -24.01 -23.71
CA PHE A 203 -23.04 -23.28 -24.94
C PHE A 203 -23.51 -21.84 -24.64
N LEU A 204 -23.32 -20.92 -25.60
CA LEU A 204 -23.76 -19.53 -25.55
C LEU A 204 -25.03 -19.38 -26.40
N LEU A 205 -25.98 -18.57 -25.96
CA LEU A 205 -27.07 -18.12 -26.82
C LEU A 205 -26.55 -17.05 -27.79
N ASP A 206 -27.13 -16.94 -28.98
CA ASP A 206 -26.67 -15.99 -30.01
C ASP A 206 -26.69 -14.54 -29.50
N GLU A 207 -27.76 -14.14 -28.80
CA GLU A 207 -27.83 -12.82 -28.16
C GLU A 207 -26.73 -12.61 -27.10
N GLU A 208 -26.39 -13.64 -26.33
CA GLU A 208 -25.34 -13.57 -25.30
C GLU A 208 -23.95 -13.44 -25.96
N ALA A 209 -23.74 -14.14 -27.08
CA ALA A 209 -22.52 -14.08 -27.87
C ALA A 209 -22.33 -12.70 -28.51
N GLU A 210 -23.38 -12.12 -29.10
CA GLU A 210 -23.36 -10.74 -29.62
C GLU A 210 -23.08 -9.72 -28.51
N LYS A 211 -23.75 -9.84 -27.36
CA LYS A 211 -23.50 -8.98 -26.19
C LYS A 211 -22.05 -9.07 -25.72
N LEU A 212 -21.46 -10.27 -25.64
CA LEU A 212 -20.05 -10.45 -25.29
C LEU A 212 -19.12 -9.81 -26.34
N LYS A 213 -19.38 -10.03 -27.63
CA LYS A 213 -18.60 -9.45 -28.71
C LYS A 213 -18.60 -7.92 -28.65
N ASN A 214 -19.76 -7.32 -28.38
CA ASN A 214 -19.90 -5.87 -28.28
C ASN A 214 -19.22 -5.30 -27.02
N LEU A 215 -19.29 -5.99 -25.89
CA LEU A 215 -18.76 -5.48 -24.62
C LEU A 215 -17.25 -5.70 -24.44
N ILE A 216 -16.73 -6.85 -24.85
CA ILE A 216 -15.32 -7.24 -24.62
C ILE A 216 -14.54 -7.56 -25.89
N GLY A 217 -15.18 -7.55 -27.07
CA GLY A 217 -14.51 -7.84 -28.35
C GLY A 217 -14.17 -9.32 -28.57
N TYR A 218 -14.61 -10.22 -27.68
CA TYR A 218 -14.18 -11.63 -27.70
C TYR A 218 -15.29 -12.60 -27.33
N ILE A 219 -15.43 -13.69 -28.10
CA ILE A 219 -16.36 -14.78 -27.83
C ILE A 219 -15.53 -16.04 -27.50
N PRO A 220 -15.62 -16.60 -26.28
CA PRO A 220 -14.92 -17.83 -25.93
C PRO A 220 -15.54 -19.04 -26.65
N ARG A 221 -14.70 -19.95 -27.15
CA ARG A 221 -15.14 -21.14 -27.91
C ARG A 221 -15.58 -22.29 -27.00
N ASN A 222 -15.01 -22.38 -25.80
CA ASN A 222 -15.21 -23.51 -24.88
C ASN A 222 -15.30 -23.02 -23.42
N SER A 223 -15.90 -23.82 -22.53
CA SER A 223 -15.99 -23.52 -21.09
C SER A 223 -14.64 -23.25 -20.41
N ARG A 224 -13.58 -23.98 -20.83
CA ARG A 224 -12.21 -23.76 -20.34
C ARG A 224 -11.66 -22.40 -20.74
N GLU A 225 -11.97 -21.95 -21.95
CA GLU A 225 -11.58 -20.63 -22.44
C GLU A 225 -12.36 -19.53 -21.75
N ALA A 226 -13.67 -19.70 -21.56
CA ALA A 226 -14.50 -18.78 -20.78
C ALA A 226 -13.94 -18.54 -19.37
N LYS A 227 -13.46 -19.60 -18.70
CA LYS A 227 -12.77 -19.48 -17.40
C LYS A 227 -11.48 -18.65 -17.49
N ARG A 228 -10.70 -18.81 -18.57
CA ARG A 228 -9.46 -18.03 -18.79
C ARG A 228 -9.78 -16.56 -19.07
N VAL A 229 -10.74 -16.27 -19.93
CA VAL A 229 -11.24 -14.92 -20.24
C VAL A 229 -11.77 -14.24 -18.98
N SER A 230 -12.59 -14.94 -18.19
CA SER A 230 -13.09 -14.43 -16.90
C SER A 230 -11.96 -14.06 -15.94
N ASN A 231 -10.94 -14.92 -15.81
CA ASN A 231 -9.77 -14.64 -14.97
C ASN A 231 -8.94 -13.45 -15.48
N ALA A 232 -8.74 -13.34 -16.81
CA ALA A 232 -8.05 -12.21 -17.42
C ALA A 232 -8.81 -10.90 -17.19
N LEU A 233 -10.12 -10.89 -17.46
CA LEU A 233 -10.99 -9.73 -17.20
C LEU A 233 -10.96 -9.32 -15.73
N LYS A 234 -11.00 -10.27 -14.79
CA LYS A 234 -10.90 -9.97 -13.35
C LYS A 234 -9.62 -9.23 -13.01
N ARG A 235 -8.49 -9.60 -13.63
CA ARG A 235 -7.20 -8.91 -13.44
C ARG A 235 -7.20 -7.53 -14.07
N LEU A 236 -7.73 -7.38 -15.28
CA LEU A 236 -7.82 -6.08 -15.94
C LEU A 236 -8.73 -5.12 -15.19
N VAL A 237 -9.89 -5.58 -14.70
CA VAL A 237 -10.80 -4.80 -13.85
C VAL A 237 -10.10 -4.40 -12.55
N HIS A 238 -9.38 -5.34 -11.90
CA HIS A 238 -8.62 -5.02 -10.69
C HIS A 238 -7.52 -3.99 -10.95
N ALA A 239 -6.76 -4.13 -12.04
CA ALA A 239 -5.75 -3.17 -12.45
C ALA A 239 -6.37 -1.79 -12.70
N ARG A 240 -7.49 -1.73 -13.44
CA ARG A 240 -8.27 -0.50 -13.65
C ARG A 240 -8.66 0.14 -12.32
N VAL A 241 -9.23 -0.62 -11.39
CA VAL A 241 -9.62 -0.11 -10.07
C VAL A 241 -8.41 0.44 -9.30
N ILE A 242 -7.23 -0.19 -9.40
CA ILE A 242 -6.01 0.34 -8.77
C ILE A 242 -5.61 1.68 -9.38
N TYR A 243 -5.61 1.80 -10.71
CA TYR A 243 -5.29 3.05 -11.38
C TYR A 243 -6.30 4.15 -11.07
N GLU A 244 -7.60 3.81 -11.08
CA GLU A 244 -8.68 4.74 -10.79
C GLU A 244 -8.69 5.19 -9.33
N ARG A 245 -8.04 4.50 -8.38
CA ARG A 245 -7.97 4.95 -6.98
C ARG A 245 -7.11 6.18 -6.76
N LEU A 246 -6.30 6.56 -7.73
CA LEU A 246 -5.41 7.72 -7.63
C LEU A 246 -5.83 8.79 -8.65
N PRO A 247 -5.94 10.06 -8.23
CA PRO A 247 -6.14 11.14 -9.18
C PRO A 247 -4.92 11.25 -10.11
N PRO A 248 -5.11 11.62 -11.40
CA PRO A 248 -4.01 11.70 -12.37
C PRO A 248 -2.93 12.71 -11.98
N VAL A 249 -3.33 13.82 -11.36
CA VAL A 249 -2.44 14.87 -10.86
C VAL A 249 -2.87 15.23 -9.44
N ILE A 250 -1.89 15.53 -8.58
CA ILE A 250 -2.12 16.00 -7.21
C ILE A 250 -1.56 17.42 -7.13
N PRO A 251 -2.39 18.44 -6.81
CA PRO A 251 -1.91 19.81 -6.65
C PRO A 251 -0.88 19.96 -5.53
N GLU A 252 0.00 20.94 -5.65
CA GLU A 252 1.03 21.25 -4.64
C GLU A 252 0.49 22.12 -3.50
N GLU A 253 -0.34 23.10 -3.85
CA GLU A 253 -0.93 24.05 -2.93
C GLU A 253 -1.93 23.38 -1.95
N PRO A 254 -1.73 23.53 -0.62
CA PRO A 254 -2.60 22.91 0.38
C PRO A 254 -4.06 23.39 0.31
N GLN A 255 -4.28 24.66 -0.01
CA GLN A 255 -5.62 25.25 -0.11
C GLN A 255 -6.43 24.62 -1.26
N THR A 256 -5.80 24.45 -2.43
CA THR A 256 -6.37 23.75 -3.58
C THR A 256 -6.75 22.31 -3.25
N ILE A 257 -5.91 21.61 -2.48
CA ILE A 257 -6.20 20.24 -2.04
C ILE A 257 -7.47 20.18 -1.19
N LEU A 258 -7.63 21.11 -0.23
CA LEU A 258 -8.83 21.17 0.62
C LEU A 258 -10.08 21.51 -0.19
N GLN A 259 -10.01 22.50 -1.08
CA GLN A 259 -11.11 22.86 -1.97
C GLN A 259 -11.55 21.67 -2.84
N LEU A 260 -10.60 20.97 -3.46
CA LEU A 260 -10.89 19.77 -4.26
C LEU A 260 -11.46 18.63 -3.40
N ALA A 261 -10.98 18.46 -2.17
CA ALA A 261 -11.52 17.46 -1.26
C ALA A 261 -13.00 17.75 -0.94
N GLU A 262 -13.36 19.02 -0.72
CA GLU A 262 -14.76 19.43 -0.49
C GLU A 262 -15.63 19.17 -1.72
N LEU A 263 -15.16 19.54 -2.92
CA LEU A 263 -15.89 19.30 -4.17
C LEU A 263 -16.06 17.80 -4.44
N LEU A 264 -15.02 16.99 -4.25
CA LEU A 264 -15.11 15.53 -4.40
C LEU A 264 -16.04 14.88 -3.37
N TYR A 265 -16.16 15.46 -2.17
CA TYR A 265 -17.15 15.02 -1.19
C TYR A 265 -18.59 15.30 -1.66
N LYS A 266 -18.83 16.43 -2.35
CA LYS A 266 -20.12 16.70 -3.02
C LYS A 266 -20.40 15.68 -4.13
N VAL A 267 -19.40 15.35 -4.95
CA VAL A 267 -19.52 14.30 -5.98
C VAL A 267 -19.82 12.93 -5.36
N GLU A 268 -19.17 12.56 -4.24
CA GLU A 268 -19.49 11.30 -3.53
C GLU A 268 -20.97 11.25 -3.08
N ARG A 269 -21.51 12.39 -2.62
CA ARG A 269 -22.84 12.46 -2.03
C ARG A 269 -23.97 12.60 -3.04
N TYR A 270 -23.73 13.39 -4.08
CA TYR A 270 -24.77 13.84 -5.01
C TYR A 270 -24.48 13.44 -6.46
N GLY A 271 -23.33 12.82 -6.74
CA GLY A 271 -22.89 12.46 -8.09
C GLY A 271 -22.28 13.62 -8.88
N THR A 272 -22.44 14.87 -8.44
CA THR A 272 -21.92 16.09 -9.08
C THR A 272 -21.55 17.14 -8.02
N ALA A 273 -20.58 18.02 -8.34
CA ALA A 273 -20.27 19.22 -7.57
C ALA A 273 -20.87 20.50 -8.18
N GLY A 274 -21.75 20.38 -9.18
CA GLY A 274 -22.23 21.45 -10.03
C GLY A 274 -21.28 21.73 -11.20
N GLU A 275 -21.78 22.37 -12.27
CA GLU A 275 -21.02 22.54 -13.52
C GLU A 275 -19.65 23.22 -13.32
N GLN A 276 -19.61 24.29 -12.53
CA GLN A 276 -18.38 24.99 -12.20
C GLN A 276 -17.42 24.13 -11.36
N GLY A 277 -17.96 23.40 -10.39
CA GLY A 277 -17.18 22.50 -9.54
C GLY A 277 -16.59 21.32 -10.32
N ASP A 278 -17.38 20.72 -11.21
CA ASP A 278 -16.97 19.60 -12.05
C ASP A 278 -15.91 20.04 -13.07
N ALA A 279 -16.06 21.22 -13.67
CA ALA A 279 -15.04 21.84 -14.52
C ALA A 279 -13.74 22.12 -13.75
N TYR A 280 -13.84 22.63 -12.53
CA TYR A 280 -12.68 22.89 -11.68
C TYR A 280 -11.93 21.60 -11.31
N ILE A 281 -12.65 20.54 -10.90
CA ILE A 281 -12.06 19.22 -10.62
C ILE A 281 -11.32 18.70 -11.86
N LYS A 282 -11.98 18.75 -13.03
CA LYS A 282 -11.44 18.23 -14.29
C LYS A 282 -10.15 18.96 -14.69
N ASN A 283 -10.12 20.28 -14.52
CA ASN A 283 -8.95 21.09 -14.83
C ASN A 283 -7.80 20.83 -13.84
N ALA A 284 -8.07 20.86 -12.54
CA ALA A 284 -7.04 20.73 -11.50
C ALA A 284 -6.44 19.31 -11.41
N LEU A 285 -7.27 18.26 -11.53
CA LEU A 285 -6.82 16.87 -11.44
C LEU A 285 -6.47 16.26 -12.81
N LYS A 286 -6.70 16.99 -13.91
CA LYS A 286 -6.62 16.51 -15.30
C LYS A 286 -7.49 15.28 -15.57
N GLY A 287 -8.64 15.19 -14.88
CA GLY A 287 -9.57 14.08 -14.97
C GLY A 287 -10.75 14.21 -14.01
N PHE A 288 -11.79 13.40 -14.22
CA PHE A 288 -12.99 13.37 -13.39
C PHE A 288 -13.23 11.94 -12.89
N PRO A 289 -13.64 11.75 -11.61
CA PRO A 289 -13.90 10.41 -11.09
C PRO A 289 -15.05 9.74 -11.84
N ARG A 290 -14.92 8.46 -12.18
CA ARG A 290 -15.94 7.74 -12.98
C ARG A 290 -17.27 7.54 -12.23
N ASN A 291 -17.19 7.35 -10.91
CA ASN A 291 -18.34 7.10 -10.05
C ASN A 291 -18.08 7.63 -8.63
N GLU A 292 -19.10 7.57 -7.76
CA GLU A 292 -19.03 8.12 -6.40
C GLU A 292 -17.96 7.40 -5.55
N ASN A 293 -17.77 6.10 -5.79
CA ASN A 293 -16.76 5.31 -5.10
C ASN A 293 -15.33 5.78 -5.44
N VAL A 294 -15.05 6.08 -6.72
CA VAL A 294 -13.77 6.63 -7.15
C VAL A 294 -13.58 8.03 -6.56
N ALA A 295 -14.62 8.87 -6.57
CA ALA A 295 -14.60 10.20 -5.95
C ALA A 295 -14.25 10.12 -4.45
N LYS A 296 -14.88 9.20 -3.71
CA LYS A 296 -14.58 8.92 -2.30
C LYS A 296 -13.13 8.52 -2.06
N TRP A 297 -12.56 7.67 -2.93
CA TRP A 297 -11.15 7.27 -2.82
C TRP A 297 -10.22 8.45 -3.06
N TRP A 298 -10.49 9.26 -4.09
CA TRP A 298 -9.71 10.47 -4.38
C TRP A 298 -9.77 11.47 -3.23
N TYR A 299 -10.97 11.75 -2.71
CA TYR A 299 -11.21 12.59 -1.53
C TYR A 299 -10.35 12.15 -0.34
N LYS A 300 -10.43 10.87 0.06
CA LYS A 300 -9.65 10.34 1.18
C LYS A 300 -8.14 10.44 0.93
N ARG A 301 -7.72 10.21 -0.30
CA ARG A 301 -6.31 10.27 -0.69
C ARG A 301 -5.77 11.70 -0.59
N LEU A 302 -6.51 12.68 -1.11
CA LEU A 302 -6.17 14.09 -1.03
C LEU A 302 -6.04 14.57 0.42
N LEU A 303 -6.99 14.23 1.29
CA LEU A 303 -6.88 14.54 2.72
C LEU A 303 -5.65 13.92 3.37
N THR A 304 -5.36 12.65 3.06
CA THR A 304 -4.16 11.97 3.59
C THR A 304 -2.88 12.71 3.18
N ILE A 305 -2.80 13.18 1.93
CA ILE A 305 -1.66 13.93 1.41
C ILE A 305 -1.56 15.28 2.11
N TYR A 306 -2.66 16.00 2.26
CA TYR A 306 -2.73 17.27 2.99
C TYR A 306 -2.15 17.13 4.41
N TYR A 307 -2.68 16.20 5.22
CA TYR A 307 -2.19 15.99 6.59
C TYR A 307 -0.73 15.53 6.65
N THR A 308 -0.29 14.72 5.67
CA THR A 308 1.13 14.31 5.60
C THR A 308 2.04 15.49 5.31
N ARG A 309 1.64 16.41 4.42
CA ARG A 309 2.39 17.65 4.14
C ARG A 309 2.40 18.58 5.34
N GLN A 310 1.27 18.74 6.03
CA GLN A 310 1.18 19.56 7.24
C GLN A 310 2.13 19.03 8.33
N ARG A 311 2.10 17.73 8.62
CA ARG A 311 3.02 17.11 9.59
C ARG A 311 4.50 17.27 9.21
N ARG A 312 4.83 17.25 7.92
CA ARG A 312 6.21 17.49 7.46
C ARG A 312 6.64 18.93 7.73
N LYS A 313 5.78 19.91 7.44
CA LYS A 313 6.05 21.33 7.75
C LYS A 313 6.26 21.55 9.25
N GLU A 314 5.35 21.03 10.08
CA GLU A 314 5.48 21.10 11.54
C GLU A 314 6.77 20.43 12.04
N ALA A 315 7.17 19.30 11.45
CA ALA A 315 8.42 18.63 11.79
C ALA A 315 9.66 19.42 11.35
N GLU A 316 9.61 20.09 10.21
CA GLU A 316 10.68 20.96 9.71
C GLU A 316 10.83 22.22 10.57
N GLU A 317 9.72 22.86 10.94
CA GLU A 317 9.70 24.00 11.87
C GLU A 317 10.26 23.61 13.24
N ARG A 318 9.82 22.47 13.78
CA ARG A 318 10.35 21.93 15.04
C ARG A 318 11.84 21.61 14.93
N ARG A 319 12.29 21.12 13.78
CA ARG A 319 13.72 20.84 13.54
C ARG A 319 14.53 22.13 13.55
N LYS A 320 14.10 23.17 12.83
CA LYS A 320 14.74 24.49 12.82
C LYS A 320 14.83 25.08 14.22
N TYR A 321 13.72 25.10 14.96
CA TYR A 321 13.69 25.57 16.34
C TYR A 321 14.71 24.84 17.25
N LEU A 322 14.84 23.51 17.11
CA LEU A 322 15.82 22.74 17.87
C LEU A 322 17.27 23.01 17.42
N GLU A 323 17.50 23.33 16.15
CA GLU A 323 18.79 23.75 15.62
C GLU A 323 19.17 25.14 16.20
N ASP A 324 18.24 26.10 16.21
CA ASP A 324 18.44 27.42 16.82
C ASP A 324 18.81 27.32 18.31
N ILE A 325 18.09 26.48 19.09
CA ILE A 325 18.43 26.23 20.50
C ILE A 325 19.83 25.63 20.65
N ARG A 326 20.25 24.76 19.72
CA ARG A 326 21.59 24.15 19.78
C ARG A 326 22.66 25.19 19.49
N GLU A 327 22.42 26.10 18.55
CA GLU A 327 23.33 27.20 18.23
C GLU A 327 23.44 28.19 19.37
N GLU A 328 22.32 28.62 19.95
CA GLU A 328 22.30 29.49 21.14
C GLU A 328 23.08 28.86 22.31
N LYS A 329 22.90 27.56 22.56
CA LYS A 329 23.67 26.83 23.58
C LYS A 329 25.17 26.78 23.27
N LYS A 330 25.55 26.63 21.99
CA LYS A 330 26.95 26.68 21.58
C LYS A 330 27.55 28.07 21.80
N GLU A 331 26.81 29.13 21.46
CA GLU A 331 27.23 30.52 21.68
C GLU A 331 27.39 30.84 23.15
N ARG A 332 26.42 30.48 24.00
CA ARG A 332 26.53 30.63 25.46
C ARG A 332 27.76 29.91 26.03
N ARG A 333 28.09 28.72 25.51
CA ARG A 333 29.30 28.00 25.90
C ARG A 333 30.57 28.73 25.46
N LYS A 334 30.61 29.25 24.23
CA LYS A 334 31.74 30.06 23.73
C LYS A 334 31.94 31.31 24.59
N GLN A 335 30.88 32.05 24.89
CA GLN A 335 30.93 33.24 25.74
C GLN A 335 31.44 32.92 27.14
N ARG A 336 30.98 31.83 27.76
CA ARG A 336 31.49 31.37 29.06
C ARG A 336 32.97 31.03 29.02
N LEU A 337 33.44 30.33 27.98
CA LEU A 337 34.86 30.02 27.83
C LEU A 337 35.72 31.29 27.68
N VAL A 338 35.23 32.28 26.94
CA VAL A 338 35.90 33.59 26.81
C VAL A 338 35.96 34.32 28.16
N SER A 339 34.86 34.32 28.93
CA SER A 339 34.84 34.89 30.30
C SER A 339 35.89 34.24 31.20
N ILE A 340 35.90 32.90 31.27
CA ILE A 340 36.85 32.14 32.08
C ILE A 340 38.29 32.40 31.65
N PHE A 341 38.54 32.51 30.34
CA PHE A 341 39.87 32.82 29.82
C PHE A 341 40.34 34.22 30.22
N ASN A 342 39.46 35.22 30.13
CA ASN A 342 39.76 36.59 30.55
C ASN A 342 40.03 36.67 32.06
N GLU A 343 39.18 36.04 32.88
CA GLU A 343 39.37 35.93 34.34
C GLU A 343 40.72 35.29 34.69
N SER A 344 41.10 34.22 33.97
CA SER A 344 42.40 33.55 34.15
C SER A 344 43.58 34.45 33.79
N CYS A 345 43.45 35.28 32.74
CA CYS A 345 44.47 36.25 32.35
C CYS A 345 44.62 37.38 33.39
N GLU A 346 43.53 37.84 33.99
CA GLU A 346 43.56 38.83 35.07
C GLU A 346 44.25 38.28 36.31
N ILE A 347 43.93 37.05 36.72
CA ILE A 347 44.63 36.36 37.82
C ILE A 347 46.13 36.26 37.52
N GLY A 348 46.50 35.91 36.28
CA GLY A 348 47.90 35.87 35.84
C GLY A 348 48.61 37.22 36.02
N LYS A 349 47.97 38.33 35.63
CA LYS A 349 48.51 39.69 35.83
C LYS A 349 48.65 40.06 37.30
N HIS A 350 47.69 39.68 38.15
CA HIS A 350 47.77 39.92 39.58
C HIS A 350 48.93 39.14 40.21
N MET A 351 49.16 37.89 39.78
CA MET A 351 50.29 37.08 40.26
C MET A 351 51.63 37.66 39.83
N THR A 352 51.77 38.13 38.58
CA THR A 352 53.01 38.77 38.13
C THR A 352 53.31 40.04 38.91
N ASN A 353 52.30 40.91 39.11
CA ASN A 353 52.48 42.14 39.88
C ASN A 353 52.88 41.85 41.34
N ALA A 354 52.23 40.87 41.99
CA ALA A 354 52.56 40.47 43.35
C ALA A 354 53.99 39.91 43.48
N TRP A 355 54.47 39.22 42.44
CA TRP A 355 55.85 38.70 42.42
C TRP A 355 56.87 39.82 42.21
N ASP A 356 56.58 40.78 41.33
CA ASP A 356 57.43 41.96 41.14
C ASP A 356 57.51 42.80 42.42
N GLU A 357 56.40 42.96 43.15
CA GLU A 357 56.39 43.62 44.46
C GLU A 357 57.20 42.88 45.53
N PHE A 358 57.20 41.54 45.52
CA PHE A 358 57.98 40.73 46.47
C PHE A 358 59.49 40.72 46.17
N SER A 359 59.88 40.99 44.91
CA SER A 359 61.27 40.92 44.46
C SER A 359 62.02 42.25 44.57
N ASN A 360 61.31 43.36 44.78
CA ASN A 360 61.85 44.69 45.09
C ASN A 360 61.93 44.88 46.60
#